data_AF-A0A4Q3R6R4-F1
#
_entry.id   AF-A0A4Q3R6R4-F1
#
_cell.length_a   1.000
_cell.length_b   1.000
_cell.length_c   1.000
_cell.angle_alpha   90.00
_cell.angle_beta   90.00
_cell.angle_gamma   90.00
#
_symmetry.space_group_name_H-M   'P 1'
#
loop_
_entity.id
_entity.type
_entity.pdbx_description
1 polymer ?
#
loop_
_entity_poly.entity_id
_entity_poly.type
_entity_poly.pdbx_seq_one_letter_code
_entity_poly.pdbx_strand_id
1 'polypeptide(L)'
;MLKNSFMQQNIIDTIKNYFSADFVNRAAANLSESHSGVSNALSAIIPTGLAGILHKATSGPEGENTVFNTATAAEAALSSSPSVTTPASAGINLPGLFGGNESGVASAIAGFAGTKNDTVSSLLKMAIPAILGLLGRHAKENRLSANGLAGFLSSQKGNIMSAMPAGLSSLTGMLGLGNFSAAASSPVPPKVNVERHTQEVFASDGGGGGKWILPVIIGIVAIGLLWYFLKGCNKEEPVSSTTPAVITSTDTATTVTAAATPVATTPESIKVKLPNGKELDAYRGGI
;
A
#
# COMPACT_ATOMS: atom_id res chain seq x y z
N MET A 1 -28.51 26.82 13.92
CA MET A 1 -27.97 26.64 12.55
C MET A 1 -26.74 25.73 12.63
N LEU A 2 -26.77 24.51 12.08
CA LEU A 2 -25.66 23.54 12.17
C LEU A 2 -25.25 22.97 10.78
N LYS A 3 -25.32 23.79 9.72
CA LYS A 3 -25.29 23.28 8.33
C LYS A 3 -24.03 23.63 7.52
N ASN A 4 -22.95 24.07 8.18
CA ASN A 4 -21.80 24.69 7.49
C ASN A 4 -20.40 24.12 7.82
N SER A 5 -20.29 23.08 8.67
CA SER A 5 -18.97 22.52 9.06
C SER A 5 -18.47 21.39 8.16
N PHE A 6 -19.21 21.02 7.12
CA PHE A 6 -18.84 19.98 6.13
C PHE A 6 -18.11 20.54 4.88
N MET A 7 -18.15 21.85 4.63
CA MET A 7 -17.81 22.42 3.30
C MET A 7 -16.30 22.51 2.94
N GLN A 8 -15.38 22.05 3.79
CA GLN A 8 -13.95 21.89 3.45
C GLN A 8 -13.32 20.65 4.12
N GLN A 9 -14.13 19.74 4.68
CA GLN A 9 -13.59 18.61 5.44
C GLN A 9 -12.92 17.61 4.49
N ASN A 10 -11.73 17.17 4.89
CA ASN A 10 -10.95 16.21 4.13
C ASN A 10 -11.78 14.94 3.87
N ILE A 11 -11.86 14.48 2.63
CA ILE A 11 -12.66 13.30 2.28
C ILE A 11 -12.17 12.07 3.06
N ILE A 12 -10.87 11.99 3.34
CA ILE A 12 -10.26 10.95 4.19
C ILE A 12 -10.87 10.99 5.61
N ASP A 13 -11.06 12.15 6.22
CA ASP A 13 -11.58 12.24 7.59
C ASP A 13 -13.09 11.97 7.65
N THR A 14 -13.83 12.33 6.59
CA THR A 14 -15.24 11.93 6.43
C THR A 14 -15.37 10.41 6.35
N ILE A 15 -14.47 9.76 5.61
CA ILE A 15 -14.41 8.29 5.48
C ILE A 15 -13.99 7.62 6.80
N LYS A 16 -12.94 8.12 7.47
CA LYS A 16 -12.53 7.62 8.80
C LYS A 16 -13.68 7.70 9.81
N ASN A 17 -14.41 8.81 9.85
CA ASN A 17 -15.51 8.99 10.78
C ASN A 17 -16.73 8.10 10.46
N TYR A 18 -16.88 7.66 9.20
CA TYR A 18 -17.90 6.69 8.80
C TYR A 18 -17.57 5.27 9.31
N PHE A 19 -16.29 4.89 9.32
CA PHE A 19 -15.83 3.64 9.94
C PHE A 19 -15.54 3.81 11.44
N SER A 20 -16.62 3.92 12.22
CA SER A 20 -16.55 4.11 13.68
C SER A 20 -15.96 2.91 14.43
N ALA A 21 -15.54 3.12 15.68
CA ALA A 21 -15.10 2.03 16.57
C ALA A 21 -16.18 0.92 16.75
N ASP A 22 -17.45 1.29 16.63
CA ASP A 22 -18.60 0.38 16.66
C ASP A 22 -18.66 -0.52 15.40
N PHE A 23 -18.26 -0.01 14.22
CA PHE A 23 -17.98 -0.86 13.05
C PHE A 23 -16.78 -1.78 13.29
N VAL A 24 -15.66 -1.28 13.83
CA VAL A 24 -14.46 -2.09 14.09
C VAL A 24 -14.78 -3.25 15.06
N ASN A 25 -15.53 -3.00 16.13
CA ASN A 25 -15.99 -4.02 17.08
C ASN A 25 -16.84 -5.10 16.40
N ARG A 26 -17.84 -4.70 15.59
CA ARG A 26 -18.70 -5.63 14.86
C ARG A 26 -17.92 -6.44 13.82
N ALA A 27 -16.99 -5.81 13.11
CA ALA A 27 -16.17 -6.47 12.10
C ALA A 27 -15.18 -7.46 12.74
N ALA A 28 -14.54 -7.10 13.85
CA ALA A 28 -13.67 -8.00 14.63
C ALA A 28 -14.42 -9.25 15.11
N ALA A 29 -15.63 -9.08 15.66
CA ALA A 29 -16.49 -10.18 16.07
C ALA A 29 -16.91 -11.07 14.88
N ASN A 30 -17.33 -10.47 13.76
CA ASN A 30 -17.81 -11.21 12.58
C ASN A 30 -16.69 -11.95 11.82
N LEU A 31 -15.46 -11.42 11.83
CA LEU A 31 -14.31 -11.99 11.11
C LEU A 31 -13.41 -12.87 12.00
N SER A 32 -13.72 -13.01 13.30
CA SER A 32 -12.89 -13.73 14.28
C SER A 32 -11.43 -13.22 14.26
N GLU A 33 -11.30 -11.90 14.44
CA GLU A 33 -10.05 -11.15 14.36
C GLU A 33 -9.93 -10.18 15.55
N SER A 34 -8.72 -9.74 15.90
CA SER A 34 -8.53 -8.77 16.98
C SER A 34 -9.02 -7.36 16.60
N HIS A 35 -9.55 -6.61 17.58
CA HIS A 35 -9.96 -5.21 17.39
C HIS A 35 -8.80 -4.34 16.86
N SER A 36 -7.59 -4.51 17.38
CA SER A 36 -6.41 -3.79 16.88
C SER A 36 -6.06 -4.19 15.45
N GLY A 37 -6.15 -5.47 15.11
CA GLY A 37 -5.88 -5.96 13.75
C GLY A 37 -6.86 -5.39 12.73
N VAL A 38 -8.16 -5.36 13.05
CA VAL A 38 -9.17 -4.73 12.18
C VAL A 38 -8.97 -3.22 12.06
N SER A 39 -8.64 -2.53 13.17
CA SER A 39 -8.34 -1.09 13.15
C SER A 39 -7.11 -0.76 12.29
N ASN A 40 -6.03 -1.54 12.41
CA ASN A 40 -4.81 -1.39 11.61
C ASN A 40 -5.03 -1.76 10.13
N ALA A 41 -5.81 -2.81 9.85
CA ALA A 41 -6.20 -3.16 8.49
C ALA A 41 -7.02 -2.02 7.86
N LEU A 42 -7.98 -1.46 8.58
CA LEU A 42 -8.80 -0.36 8.12
C LEU A 42 -7.99 0.92 7.85
N SER A 43 -7.03 1.26 8.71
CA SER A 43 -6.17 2.44 8.51
C SER A 43 -5.27 2.33 7.26
N ALA A 44 -4.96 1.11 6.81
CA ALA A 44 -4.33 0.85 5.53
C ALA A 44 -5.35 0.74 4.36
N ILE A 45 -6.52 0.14 4.57
CA ILE A 45 -7.57 -0.05 3.55
C ILE A 45 -8.16 1.28 3.10
N ILE A 46 -8.38 2.26 3.98
CA ILE A 46 -8.95 3.57 3.60
C ILE A 46 -8.08 4.29 2.54
N PRO A 47 -6.77 4.58 2.78
CA PRO A 47 -5.92 5.22 1.79
C PRO A 47 -5.67 4.32 0.58
N THR A 48 -5.51 3.00 0.76
CA THR A 48 -5.28 2.07 -0.36
C THR A 48 -6.50 1.92 -1.26
N GLY A 49 -7.70 1.93 -0.68
CA GLY A 49 -8.96 1.91 -1.41
C GLY A 49 -9.16 3.18 -2.21
N LEU A 50 -8.99 4.35 -1.59
CA LEU A 50 -8.97 5.63 -2.29
C LEU A 50 -7.92 5.69 -3.40
N ALA A 51 -6.74 5.09 -3.17
CA ALA A 51 -5.66 4.99 -4.14
C ALA A 51 -6.05 4.11 -5.35
N GLY A 52 -6.66 2.94 -5.14
CA GLY A 52 -7.18 2.09 -6.21
C GLY A 52 -8.34 2.71 -6.99
N ILE A 53 -9.25 3.41 -6.29
CA ILE A 53 -10.34 4.16 -6.92
C ILE A 53 -9.78 5.32 -7.76
N LEU A 54 -8.81 6.07 -7.24
CA LEU A 54 -8.09 7.10 -7.98
C LEU A 54 -7.41 6.50 -9.23
N HIS A 55 -6.66 5.40 -9.09
CA HIS A 55 -6.03 4.70 -10.21
C HIS A 55 -7.06 4.34 -11.30
N LYS A 56 -8.21 3.76 -10.94
CA LYS A 56 -9.26 3.46 -11.91
C LYS A 56 -9.89 4.73 -12.49
N ALA A 57 -10.16 5.76 -11.69
CA ALA A 57 -10.74 7.02 -12.14
C ALA A 57 -9.84 7.78 -13.12
N THR A 58 -8.51 7.62 -13.04
CA THR A 58 -7.53 8.25 -13.94
C THR A 58 -7.01 7.29 -15.03
N SER A 59 -7.55 6.07 -15.14
CA SER A 59 -7.17 5.11 -16.19
C SER A 59 -7.68 5.47 -17.59
N GLY A 60 -8.46 6.55 -17.72
CA GLY A 60 -9.07 7.03 -18.95
C GLY A 60 -10.60 7.11 -18.87
N PRO A 61 -11.29 7.51 -19.96
CA PRO A 61 -12.72 7.86 -19.93
C PRO A 61 -13.65 6.73 -19.46
N GLU A 62 -13.32 5.48 -19.77
CA GLU A 62 -14.06 4.31 -19.28
C GLU A 62 -13.90 4.12 -17.76
N GLY A 63 -12.70 4.39 -17.24
CA GLY A 63 -12.38 4.33 -15.82
C GLY A 63 -13.09 5.41 -15.01
N GLU A 64 -13.11 6.65 -15.52
CA GLU A 64 -13.89 7.77 -14.98
C GLU A 64 -15.38 7.41 -14.86
N ASN A 65 -15.99 6.97 -15.97
CA ASN A 65 -17.40 6.61 -16.02
C ASN A 65 -17.72 5.39 -15.13
N THR A 66 -16.84 4.40 -15.08
CA THR A 66 -16.98 3.25 -14.16
C THR A 66 -17.03 3.74 -12.72
N VAL A 67 -16.01 4.49 -12.26
CA VAL A 67 -15.97 4.98 -10.87
C VAL A 67 -17.17 5.86 -10.56
N PHE A 68 -17.58 6.75 -11.46
CA PHE A 68 -18.71 7.64 -11.26
C PHE A 68 -20.06 6.92 -11.14
N ASN A 69 -20.36 6.02 -12.08
CA ASN A 69 -21.62 5.26 -12.10
C ASN A 69 -21.72 4.36 -10.85
N THR A 70 -20.63 3.66 -10.54
CA THR A 70 -20.52 2.78 -9.37
C THR A 70 -20.56 3.56 -8.06
N ALA A 71 -19.94 4.74 -7.97
CA ALA A 71 -20.04 5.62 -6.81
C ALA A 71 -21.49 6.12 -6.60
N THR A 72 -22.17 6.49 -7.69
CA THR A 72 -23.58 6.92 -7.66
C THR A 72 -24.51 5.76 -7.24
N ALA A 73 -24.27 4.55 -7.73
CA ALA A 73 -25.01 3.35 -7.29
C ALA A 73 -24.74 3.01 -5.82
N ALA A 74 -23.49 3.13 -5.36
CA ALA A 74 -23.12 2.94 -3.96
C ALA A 74 -23.72 4.02 -3.03
N GLU A 75 -23.90 5.26 -3.50
CA GLU A 75 -24.57 6.34 -2.76
C GLU A 75 -26.05 6.04 -2.52
N ALA A 76 -26.74 5.54 -3.55
CA ALA A 76 -28.14 5.13 -3.43
C ALA A 76 -28.34 3.96 -2.45
N ALA A 77 -27.31 3.13 -2.24
CA ALA A 77 -27.28 2.03 -1.29
C ALA A 77 -26.64 2.40 0.07
N LEU A 78 -26.24 3.67 0.29
CA LEU A 78 -25.46 4.06 1.45
C LEU A 78 -26.33 4.24 2.71
N SER A 79 -26.06 3.45 3.73
CA SER A 79 -26.64 3.56 5.07
C SER A 79 -25.91 4.59 5.95
N SER A 80 -26.44 4.90 7.13
CA SER A 80 -25.79 5.79 8.11
C SER A 80 -24.55 5.21 8.77
N SER A 81 -24.36 3.89 8.68
CA SER A 81 -23.19 3.12 9.14
C SER A 81 -22.88 2.03 8.11
N PRO A 82 -21.60 1.65 7.91
CA PRO A 82 -21.25 0.52 7.06
C PRO A 82 -21.75 -0.80 7.64
N SER A 83 -22.21 -1.70 6.75
CA SER A 83 -22.64 -3.07 7.07
C SER A 83 -21.45 -4.02 7.12
N VAL A 84 -21.45 -4.94 8.09
CA VAL A 84 -20.42 -5.99 8.23
C VAL A 84 -20.87 -7.38 7.75
N THR A 85 -22.19 -7.58 7.58
CA THR A 85 -22.79 -8.88 7.24
C THR A 85 -23.09 -9.03 5.76
N THR A 86 -23.38 -7.93 5.07
CA THR A 86 -23.68 -7.90 3.63
C THR A 86 -22.57 -7.16 2.88
N PRO A 87 -21.72 -7.84 2.09
CA PRO A 87 -20.81 -7.15 1.19
C PRO A 87 -21.63 -6.38 0.15
N ALA A 88 -21.49 -5.06 0.12
CA ALA A 88 -22.30 -4.19 -0.72
C ALA A 88 -21.82 -4.27 -2.19
N SER A 89 -22.47 -5.12 -2.98
CA SER A 89 -22.15 -5.33 -4.40
C SER A 89 -22.53 -4.12 -5.28
N ALA A 90 -21.78 -3.02 -5.19
CA ALA A 90 -21.98 -1.81 -5.99
C ALA A 90 -21.59 -1.95 -7.49
N GLY A 91 -21.52 -3.18 -8.01
CA GLY A 91 -21.00 -3.48 -9.36
C GLY A 91 -19.48 -3.39 -9.50
N ILE A 92 -18.74 -3.30 -8.39
CA ILE A 92 -17.28 -3.19 -8.38
C ILE A 92 -16.61 -4.53 -8.65
N ASN A 93 -15.80 -4.60 -9.70
CA ASN A 93 -14.79 -5.64 -9.82
C ASN A 93 -13.53 -5.22 -9.02
N LEU A 94 -13.37 -5.76 -7.80
CA LEU A 94 -12.22 -5.47 -6.92
C LEU A 94 -10.86 -5.72 -7.63
N PRO A 95 -10.63 -6.85 -8.32
CA PRO A 95 -9.40 -7.06 -9.10
C PRO A 95 -9.16 -5.92 -10.10
N GLY A 96 -10.20 -5.49 -10.82
CA GLY A 96 -10.17 -4.39 -11.78
C GLY A 96 -10.10 -2.97 -11.20
N LEU A 97 -10.13 -2.79 -9.87
CA LEU A 97 -9.72 -1.56 -9.18
C LEU A 97 -8.23 -1.56 -8.84
N PHE A 98 -7.67 -2.73 -8.53
CA PHE A 98 -6.28 -2.88 -8.08
C PHE A 98 -5.33 -3.37 -9.18
N GLY A 99 -5.69 -3.15 -10.46
CA GLY A 99 -4.85 -3.53 -11.61
C GLY A 99 -4.60 -5.05 -11.75
N GLY A 100 -5.49 -5.89 -11.21
CA GLY A 100 -5.32 -7.34 -11.09
C GLY A 100 -4.63 -7.81 -9.81
N ASN A 101 -4.11 -6.89 -8.99
CA ASN A 101 -3.24 -7.21 -7.85
C ASN A 101 -3.97 -7.26 -6.48
N GLU A 102 -5.28 -7.58 -6.44
CA GLU A 102 -6.06 -7.68 -5.18
C GLU A 102 -5.35 -8.53 -4.11
N SER A 103 -4.84 -9.71 -4.48
CA SER A 103 -4.15 -10.62 -3.55
C SER A 103 -2.85 -10.03 -2.98
N GLY A 104 -2.10 -9.28 -3.80
CA GLY A 104 -0.88 -8.59 -3.37
C GLY A 104 -1.17 -7.40 -2.46
N VAL A 105 -2.25 -6.66 -2.77
CA VAL A 105 -2.79 -5.59 -1.91
C VAL A 105 -3.23 -6.14 -0.56
N ALA A 106 -4.03 -7.21 -0.57
CA ALA A 106 -4.51 -7.86 0.64
C ALA A 106 -3.37 -8.41 1.50
N SER A 107 -2.35 -9.04 0.89
CA SER A 107 -1.19 -9.59 1.60
C SER A 107 -0.33 -8.51 2.25
N ALA A 108 -0.08 -7.39 1.57
CA ALA A 108 0.69 -6.27 2.14
C ALA A 108 -0.02 -5.63 3.33
N ILE A 109 -1.35 -5.44 3.23
CA ILE A 109 -2.18 -4.91 4.31
C ILE A 109 -2.25 -5.92 5.48
N ALA A 110 -2.39 -7.22 5.20
CA ALA A 110 -2.42 -8.27 6.21
C ALA A 110 -1.11 -8.32 7.02
N GLY A 111 0.03 -8.25 6.33
CA GLY A 111 1.36 -8.15 6.96
C GLY A 111 1.55 -6.87 7.78
N PHE A 112 1.04 -5.72 7.32
CA PHE A 112 1.06 -4.47 8.07
C PHE A 112 0.16 -4.51 9.31
N ALA A 113 -1.05 -5.09 9.19
CA ALA A 113 -2.05 -5.09 10.24
C ALA A 113 -1.89 -6.20 11.27
N GLY A 114 -1.11 -7.25 10.97
CA GLY A 114 -0.99 -8.46 11.77
C GLY A 114 -2.25 -9.33 11.71
N THR A 115 -2.95 -9.36 10.56
CA THR A 115 -4.23 -10.07 10.37
C THR A 115 -4.17 -11.10 9.25
N LYS A 116 -5.23 -11.89 9.08
CA LYS A 116 -5.34 -12.89 8.00
C LYS A 116 -5.67 -12.20 6.66
N ASN A 117 -5.17 -12.76 5.55
CA ASN A 117 -5.48 -12.25 4.21
C ASN A 117 -6.99 -12.28 3.89
N ASP A 118 -7.73 -13.28 4.40
CA ASP A 118 -9.19 -13.38 4.25
C ASP A 118 -9.94 -12.29 5.04
N THR A 119 -9.46 -11.92 6.22
CA THR A 119 -9.97 -10.79 7.01
C THR A 119 -9.84 -9.51 6.19
N VAL A 120 -8.65 -9.22 5.66
CA VAL A 120 -8.40 -8.04 4.82
C VAL A 120 -9.27 -8.05 3.56
N SER A 121 -9.36 -9.19 2.87
CA SER A 121 -10.19 -9.33 1.67
C SER A 121 -11.68 -9.09 1.96
N SER A 122 -12.15 -9.52 3.13
CA SER A 122 -13.53 -9.29 3.59
C SER A 122 -13.76 -7.82 3.97
N LEU A 123 -12.83 -7.20 4.70
CA LEU A 123 -12.87 -5.77 5.02
C LEU A 123 -12.82 -4.91 3.75
N LEU A 124 -12.06 -5.30 2.73
CA LEU A 124 -11.99 -4.62 1.44
C LEU A 124 -13.35 -4.66 0.72
N LYS A 125 -14.03 -5.82 0.74
CA LYS A 125 -15.38 -6.00 0.18
C LYS A 125 -16.48 -5.24 0.93
N MET A 126 -16.26 -4.89 2.20
CA MET A 126 -17.16 -4.02 2.98
C MET A 126 -16.81 -2.53 2.80
N ALA A 127 -15.52 -2.19 2.84
CA ALA A 127 -15.04 -0.82 2.91
C ALA A 127 -15.00 -0.13 1.56
N ILE A 128 -14.61 -0.81 0.48
CA ILE A 128 -14.52 -0.19 -0.86
C ILE A 128 -15.89 0.34 -1.32
N PRO A 129 -17.00 -0.43 -1.28
CA PRO A 129 -18.31 0.10 -1.65
C PRO A 129 -18.75 1.28 -0.77
N ALA A 130 -18.48 1.23 0.54
CA ALA A 130 -18.75 2.33 1.46
C ALA A 130 -17.98 3.61 1.08
N ILE A 131 -16.67 3.50 0.78
CA ILE A 131 -15.84 4.61 0.30
C ILE A 131 -16.42 5.18 -0.99
N LEU A 132 -16.80 4.34 -1.95
CA LEU A 132 -17.44 4.80 -3.19
C LEU A 132 -18.79 5.48 -2.94
N GLY A 133 -19.61 4.99 -2.01
CA GLY A 133 -20.88 5.63 -1.68
C GLY A 133 -20.69 7.03 -1.07
N LEU A 134 -19.67 7.21 -0.23
CA LEU A 134 -19.28 8.54 0.28
C LEU A 134 -18.78 9.45 -0.85
N LEU A 135 -17.99 8.93 -1.79
CA LEU A 135 -17.52 9.66 -2.98
C LEU A 135 -18.69 10.03 -3.92
N GLY A 136 -19.65 9.13 -4.12
CA GLY A 136 -20.85 9.37 -4.90
C GLY A 136 -21.76 10.41 -4.25
N ARG A 137 -21.86 10.38 -2.92
CA ARG A 137 -22.55 11.43 -2.15
C ARG A 137 -21.87 12.78 -2.34
N HIS A 138 -20.55 12.84 -2.22
CA HIS A 138 -19.79 14.07 -2.48
C HIS A 138 -19.99 14.56 -3.92
N ALA A 139 -19.98 13.66 -4.92
CA ALA A 139 -20.25 14.00 -6.31
C ALA A 139 -21.66 14.58 -6.52
N LYS A 140 -22.68 13.96 -5.92
CA LYS A 140 -24.08 14.38 -5.98
C LYS A 140 -24.33 15.72 -5.29
N GLU A 141 -23.77 15.91 -4.09
CA GLU A 141 -23.86 17.17 -3.33
C GLU A 141 -23.16 18.32 -4.06
N ASN A 142 -22.03 18.07 -4.75
CA ASN A 142 -21.26 19.08 -5.49
C ASN A 142 -21.55 19.11 -7.01
N ARG A 143 -22.57 18.39 -7.48
CA ARG A 143 -22.98 18.30 -8.91
C ARG A 143 -21.84 17.89 -9.87
N LEU A 144 -20.89 17.09 -9.41
CA LEU A 144 -19.75 16.63 -10.21
C LEU A 144 -20.20 15.66 -11.31
N SER A 145 -19.55 15.73 -12.48
CA SER A 145 -19.59 14.69 -13.52
C SER A 145 -18.44 13.70 -13.32
N ALA A 146 -18.35 12.65 -14.14
CA ALA A 146 -17.29 11.63 -14.05
C ALA A 146 -15.86 12.22 -14.03
N ASN A 147 -15.51 13.03 -15.04
CA ASN A 147 -14.26 13.78 -15.09
C ASN A 147 -14.08 14.74 -13.89
N GLY A 148 -15.17 15.34 -13.39
CA GLY A 148 -15.12 16.21 -12.21
C GLY A 148 -14.77 15.46 -10.92
N LEU A 149 -15.31 14.25 -10.74
CA LEU A 149 -14.96 13.37 -9.63
C LEU A 149 -13.52 12.85 -9.77
N ALA A 150 -13.09 12.46 -10.97
CA ALA A 150 -11.71 12.04 -11.23
C ALA A 150 -10.68 13.17 -10.99
N GLY A 151 -11.00 14.40 -11.40
CA GLY A 151 -10.21 15.61 -11.10
C GLY A 151 -10.14 15.92 -9.61
N PHE A 152 -11.27 15.79 -8.88
CA PHE A 152 -11.29 15.93 -7.42
C PHE A 152 -10.41 14.87 -6.73
N LEU A 153 -10.54 13.58 -7.08
CA LEU A 153 -9.69 12.51 -6.55
C LEU A 153 -8.20 12.76 -6.86
N SER A 154 -7.89 13.27 -8.06
CA SER A 154 -6.53 13.60 -8.47
C SER A 154 -5.95 14.76 -7.65
N SER A 155 -6.76 15.75 -7.29
CA SER A 155 -6.39 16.82 -6.35
C SER A 155 -6.15 16.27 -4.93
N GLN A 156 -6.97 15.32 -4.47
CA GLN A 156 -6.81 14.67 -3.16
C GLN A 156 -5.64 13.67 -3.10
N LYS A 157 -5.00 13.32 -4.22
CA LYS A 157 -3.87 12.37 -4.29
C LYS A 157 -2.81 12.63 -3.22
N GLY A 158 -2.40 13.89 -3.01
CA GLY A 158 -1.40 14.23 -1.99
C GLY A 158 -1.81 13.78 -0.59
N ASN A 159 -3.07 14.03 -0.23
CA ASN A 159 -3.64 13.61 1.05
C ASN A 159 -3.80 12.09 1.15
N ILE A 160 -4.16 11.41 0.06
CA ILE A 160 -4.27 9.94 0.01
C ILE A 160 -2.91 9.28 0.21
N MET A 161 -1.85 9.78 -0.45
CA MET A 161 -0.49 9.25 -0.31
C MET A 161 0.09 9.53 1.08
N SER A 162 -0.10 10.74 1.63
CA SER A 162 0.35 11.08 2.99
C SER A 162 -0.42 10.34 4.09
N ALA A 163 -1.62 9.83 3.80
CA ALA A 163 -2.38 8.98 4.71
C ALA A 163 -1.99 7.49 4.63
N MET A 164 -1.18 7.08 3.66
CA MET A 164 -0.75 5.70 3.50
C MET A 164 0.26 5.32 4.60
N PRO A 165 0.09 4.19 5.32
CA PRO A 165 1.01 3.81 6.39
C PRO A 165 2.45 3.58 5.91
N ALA A 166 3.41 3.95 6.75
CA ALA A 166 4.82 3.64 6.54
C ALA A 166 5.03 2.12 6.45
N GLY A 167 5.82 1.67 5.46
CA GLY A 167 5.99 0.26 5.13
C GLY A 167 5.07 -0.24 3.99
N LEU A 168 4.02 0.50 3.63
CA LEU A 168 3.08 0.12 2.57
C LEU A 168 3.43 0.70 1.18
N SER A 169 4.60 1.31 1.03
CA SER A 169 5.05 2.04 -0.17
C SER A 169 5.06 1.17 -1.45
N SER A 170 5.26 -0.14 -1.33
CA SER A 170 5.19 -1.10 -2.45
C SER A 170 3.82 -1.12 -3.13
N LEU A 171 2.73 -0.78 -2.41
CA LEU A 171 1.40 -0.66 -3.00
C LEU A 171 1.30 0.47 -4.01
N THR A 172 2.08 1.55 -3.87
CA THR A 172 2.08 2.61 -4.90
C THR A 172 2.62 2.10 -6.23
N GLY A 173 3.58 1.17 -6.23
CA GLY A 173 4.01 0.45 -7.44
C GLY A 173 2.94 -0.53 -7.93
N MET A 174 2.43 -1.38 -7.02
CA MET A 174 1.44 -2.42 -7.30
C MET A 174 0.12 -1.89 -7.91
N LEU A 175 -0.28 -0.68 -7.51
CA LEU A 175 -1.48 0.02 -7.99
C LEU A 175 -1.20 0.92 -9.20
N GLY A 176 -0.03 0.84 -9.83
CA GLY A 176 0.34 1.71 -10.96
C GLY A 176 0.46 3.20 -10.61
N LEU A 177 0.47 3.55 -9.31
CA LEU A 177 0.55 4.92 -8.82
C LEU A 177 1.98 5.49 -8.80
N GLY A 178 3.00 4.67 -9.05
CA GLY A 178 4.40 5.11 -9.14
C GLY A 178 4.64 6.24 -10.14
N ASN A 179 3.93 6.23 -11.28
CA ASN A 179 4.06 7.30 -12.29
C ASN A 179 3.53 8.66 -11.80
N PHE A 180 2.67 8.69 -10.79
CA PHE A 180 2.15 9.92 -10.22
C PHE A 180 3.17 10.60 -9.30
N SER A 181 4.18 9.87 -8.81
CA SER A 181 5.34 10.49 -8.14
C SER A 181 6.14 11.32 -9.16
N ALA A 182 6.46 10.74 -10.31
CA ALA A 182 7.19 11.41 -11.40
C ALA A 182 6.46 12.64 -11.96
N ALA A 183 5.13 12.61 -12.06
CA ALA A 183 4.33 13.74 -12.52
C ALA A 183 4.39 14.99 -11.61
N ALA A 184 4.84 14.85 -10.35
CA ALA A 184 5.10 15.98 -9.46
C ALA A 184 6.52 16.57 -9.64
N SER A 185 7.34 15.99 -10.51
CA SER A 185 8.75 16.35 -10.72
C SER A 185 9.05 16.88 -12.12
N SER A 186 8.06 16.96 -13.02
CA SER A 186 8.23 17.55 -14.35
C SER A 186 8.62 19.02 -14.25
N PRO A 187 9.84 19.42 -14.67
CA PRO A 187 10.19 20.84 -14.77
C PRO A 187 9.31 21.44 -15.86
N VAL A 188 8.61 22.54 -15.56
CA VAL A 188 7.90 23.31 -16.58
C VAL A 188 8.93 23.79 -17.60
N PRO A 189 8.89 23.35 -18.88
CA PRO A 189 9.79 23.90 -19.88
C PRO A 189 9.48 25.39 -20.04
N PRO A 190 10.49 26.28 -20.05
CA PRO A 190 10.25 27.71 -20.18
C PRO A 190 9.56 27.98 -21.52
N LYS A 191 8.58 28.88 -21.50
CA LYS A 191 7.84 29.32 -22.68
C LYS A 191 8.81 29.90 -23.70
N VAL A 192 9.09 29.17 -24.78
CA VAL A 192 9.87 29.71 -25.91
C VAL A 192 8.93 30.51 -26.80
N ASN A 193 9.43 31.67 -27.25
CA ASN A 193 8.64 32.71 -27.89
C ASN A 193 8.18 32.32 -29.30
N VAL A 194 7.19 33.05 -29.80
CA VAL A 194 6.67 32.95 -31.17
C VAL A 194 7.79 33.17 -32.19
N GLU A 195 7.95 32.25 -33.13
CA GLU A 195 8.34 32.61 -34.49
C GLU A 195 7.73 31.67 -35.54
N ARG A 196 7.47 32.23 -36.72
CA ARG A 196 6.56 31.70 -37.75
C ARG A 196 7.35 31.54 -39.04
N HIS A 197 7.48 30.34 -39.61
CA HIS A 197 7.74 30.18 -41.05
C HIS A 197 7.28 28.81 -41.60
N THR A 198 6.24 28.88 -42.43
CA THR A 198 6.05 28.25 -43.76
C THR A 198 6.69 26.89 -44.10
N GLN A 199 5.82 25.89 -44.41
CA GLN A 199 5.85 24.84 -45.48
C GLN A 199 7.19 24.07 -45.76
N GLU A 200 7.25 22.81 -46.21
CA GLU A 200 6.45 22.10 -47.23
C GLU A 200 6.34 20.57 -46.96
N VAL A 201 5.67 19.86 -47.89
CA VAL A 201 5.25 18.46 -47.82
C VAL A 201 6.36 17.48 -48.22
N PHE A 202 6.50 16.38 -47.46
CA PHE A 202 6.95 15.09 -48.02
C PHE A 202 6.12 13.94 -47.46
N ALA A 203 5.74 13.02 -48.36
CA ALA A 203 5.04 11.78 -48.04
C ALA A 203 6.01 10.58 -48.10
N SER A 204 5.58 9.44 -47.54
CA SER A 204 6.35 8.19 -47.36
C SER A 204 7.48 8.33 -46.32
N ASP A 205 7.79 7.33 -45.48
CA ASP A 205 7.63 5.88 -45.61
C ASP A 205 7.37 5.19 -44.25
N GLY A 206 7.18 3.87 -44.24
CA GLY A 206 6.79 3.11 -43.05
C GLY A 206 7.91 2.72 -42.07
N GLY A 207 7.50 2.38 -40.84
CA GLY A 207 8.26 1.51 -39.91
C GLY A 207 9.41 2.13 -39.11
N GLY A 208 9.57 1.66 -37.86
CA GLY A 208 10.84 1.78 -37.13
C GLY A 208 10.88 2.77 -35.95
N GLY A 209 10.10 2.50 -34.89
CA GLY A 209 10.20 3.15 -33.59
C GLY A 209 11.46 2.79 -32.78
N GLY A 210 12.66 2.89 -33.40
CA GLY A 210 13.93 2.48 -32.79
C GLY A 210 15.13 3.43 -33.03
N LYS A 211 14.93 4.54 -33.76
CA LYS A 211 16.04 5.39 -34.25
C LYS A 211 16.59 6.41 -33.25
N TRP A 212 15.92 6.65 -32.12
CA TRP A 212 16.41 7.54 -31.04
C TRP A 212 17.22 6.82 -29.95
N ILE A 213 17.05 5.51 -29.80
CA ILE A 213 17.78 4.71 -28.79
C ILE A 213 19.23 4.44 -29.21
N LEU A 214 19.47 4.26 -30.52
CA LEU A 214 20.80 3.97 -31.07
C LEU A 214 21.88 5.03 -30.72
N PRO A 215 21.68 6.34 -30.94
CA PRO A 215 22.70 7.35 -30.56
C PRO A 215 22.91 7.44 -29.04
N VAL A 216 21.87 7.22 -28.22
CA VAL A 216 21.97 7.28 -26.75
C VAL A 216 22.82 6.14 -26.20
N ILE A 217 22.64 4.91 -26.71
CA ILE A 217 23.45 3.76 -26.30
C ILE A 217 24.92 3.97 -26.69
N ILE A 218 25.20 4.47 -27.90
CA ILE A 218 26.57 4.76 -28.36
C ILE A 218 27.23 5.81 -27.45
N GLY A 219 26.51 6.86 -27.05
CA GLY A 219 27.00 7.86 -26.10
C GLY A 219 27.39 7.26 -24.74
N ILE A 220 26.53 6.41 -24.16
CA ILE A 220 26.79 5.76 -22.87
C ILE A 220 28.00 4.81 -22.96
N VAL A 221 28.11 4.03 -24.04
CA VAL A 221 29.26 3.13 -24.26
C VAL A 221 30.57 3.92 -24.44
N ALA A 222 30.55 5.03 -25.19
CA ALA A 222 31.73 5.88 -25.35
C ALA A 222 32.20 6.49 -24.03
N ILE A 223 31.27 6.98 -23.19
CA ILE A 223 31.57 7.52 -21.86
C ILE A 223 32.11 6.43 -20.92
N GLY A 224 31.53 5.23 -20.97
CA GLY A 224 31.99 4.07 -20.19
C GLY A 224 33.40 3.62 -20.56
N LEU A 225 33.71 3.54 -21.86
CA LEU A 225 35.05 3.21 -22.37
C LEU A 225 36.06 4.30 -22.01
N LEU A 226 35.70 5.59 -22.14
CA LEU A 226 36.57 6.69 -21.75
C LEU A 226 36.93 6.61 -20.25
N TRP A 227 35.95 6.36 -19.38
CA TRP A 227 36.19 6.20 -17.95
C TRP A 227 37.02 4.96 -17.61
N TYR A 228 36.83 3.86 -18.34
CA TYR A 228 37.63 2.64 -18.19
C TYR A 228 39.10 2.87 -18.56
N PHE A 229 39.38 3.56 -19.68
CA PHE A 229 40.74 3.89 -20.10
C PHE A 229 41.43 4.90 -19.17
N LEU A 230 40.71 5.91 -18.65
CA LEU A 230 41.25 6.84 -17.65
C LEU A 230 41.60 6.16 -16.31
N LYS A 231 41.09 4.95 -16.06
CA LYS A 231 41.33 4.17 -14.84
C LYS A 231 42.36 3.04 -15.04
N GLY A 232 42.91 2.92 -16.26
CA GLY A 232 43.73 1.80 -16.73
C GLY A 232 45.25 2.02 -16.74
N CYS A 233 45.78 2.97 -15.97
CA CYS A 233 47.23 3.18 -15.84
C CYS A 233 47.68 3.34 -14.37
N ASN A 234 47.88 2.19 -13.72
CA ASN A 234 48.95 2.02 -12.74
C ASN A 234 49.34 0.52 -12.74
N LYS A 235 50.49 0.22 -13.33
CA LYS A 235 51.21 -1.05 -13.16
C LYS A 235 52.49 -0.72 -12.41
N GLU A 236 52.67 -1.36 -11.26
CA GLU A 236 54.00 -1.59 -10.68
C GLU A 236 54.13 -3.11 -10.51
N GLU A 237 55.27 -3.65 -10.94
CA GLU A 237 55.55 -5.09 -11.02
C GLU A 237 56.59 -5.52 -9.92
N PRO A 238 57.35 -6.64 -9.98
CA PRO A 238 57.13 -7.68 -8.97
C PRO A 238 58.41 -8.20 -8.26
N VAL A 239 58.24 -8.83 -7.09
CA VAL A 239 59.16 -9.87 -6.54
C VAL A 239 58.29 -10.93 -5.83
N SER A 240 58.23 -12.20 -6.24
CA SER A 240 59.25 -13.25 -6.39
C SER A 240 59.66 -13.92 -5.06
N SER A 241 59.31 -15.22 -4.94
CA SER A 241 60.00 -16.31 -4.19
C SER A 241 59.13 -17.18 -3.24
N THR A 242 58.90 -18.43 -3.65
CA THR A 242 59.25 -19.69 -2.94
C THR A 242 58.58 -20.08 -1.59
N THR A 243 57.62 -21.02 -1.65
CA THR A 243 57.59 -22.43 -1.09
C THR A 243 58.40 -22.81 0.19
N PRO A 244 58.10 -23.93 0.91
CA PRO A 244 56.95 -24.29 1.78
C PRO A 244 57.34 -24.76 3.23
N ALA A 245 56.37 -25.00 4.14
CA ALA A 245 56.33 -25.96 5.29
C ALA A 245 55.15 -25.57 6.24
N VAL A 246 54.27 -26.41 6.82
CA VAL A 246 54.43 -27.45 7.89
C VAL A 246 55.10 -26.83 9.15
N ILE A 247 54.59 -26.87 10.40
CA ILE A 247 54.15 -28.01 11.24
C ILE A 247 53.17 -27.60 12.39
N THR A 248 52.37 -28.57 12.85
CA THR A 248 51.60 -28.80 14.10
C THR A 248 51.97 -28.09 15.42
N SER A 249 50.94 -27.68 16.20
CA SER A 249 50.67 -27.95 17.66
C SER A 249 49.35 -27.23 18.06
N THR A 250 48.38 -27.75 18.84
CA THR A 250 48.40 -28.40 20.18
C THR A 250 48.79 -27.37 21.27
N ASP A 251 48.07 -27.13 22.38
CA ASP A 251 47.05 -27.91 23.10
C ASP A 251 46.09 -27.02 23.97
N THR A 252 45.06 -27.66 24.55
CA THR A 252 44.54 -27.53 25.95
C THR A 252 45.07 -26.34 26.78
N ALA A 253 44.24 -25.45 27.39
CA ALA A 253 43.53 -25.63 28.68
C ALA A 253 42.71 -24.35 29.03
N THR A 254 41.87 -24.22 30.08
CA THR A 254 41.04 -25.16 30.89
C THR A 254 40.18 -24.35 31.90
N THR A 255 38.82 -24.47 31.82
CA THR A 255 37.79 -24.19 32.85
C THR A 255 37.73 -22.77 33.50
N VAL A 256 36.75 -22.33 34.31
CA VAL A 256 35.64 -22.97 35.08
C VAL A 256 34.42 -22.03 35.26
N THR A 257 33.22 -22.62 35.36
CA THR A 257 32.12 -22.33 36.33
C THR A 257 31.47 -20.94 36.45
N ALA A 258 30.18 -20.85 36.07
CA ALA A 258 29.00 -20.61 36.96
C ALA A 258 27.75 -20.30 36.09
N ALA A 259 26.81 -21.21 35.82
CA ALA A 259 25.82 -21.80 36.73
C ALA A 259 24.84 -20.77 37.36
N ALA A 260 23.73 -20.47 36.66
CA ALA A 260 22.61 -19.68 37.19
C ALA A 260 21.24 -20.04 36.53
N THR A 261 20.85 -21.30 36.63
CA THR A 261 19.44 -21.73 36.67
C THR A 261 19.34 -22.67 37.87
N PRO A 262 18.34 -22.53 38.76
CA PRO A 262 16.95 -22.77 38.37
C PRO A 262 15.90 -21.86 39.04
N VAL A 263 14.80 -21.61 38.33
CA VAL A 263 13.47 -21.52 38.98
C VAL A 263 12.49 -22.33 38.14
N ALA A 264 12.34 -23.60 38.49
CA ALA A 264 11.15 -24.34 38.12
C ALA A 264 10.01 -23.85 39.01
N THR A 265 9.08 -23.07 38.46
CA THR A 265 7.87 -22.66 39.16
C THR A 265 6.94 -23.86 39.24
N THR A 266 7.08 -24.66 40.30
CA THR A 266 6.11 -25.70 40.66
C THR A 266 4.75 -25.02 40.90
N PRO A 267 3.70 -25.32 40.12
CA PRO A 267 2.40 -24.69 40.35
C PRO A 267 1.76 -25.28 41.61
N GLU A 268 1.64 -24.48 42.68
CA GLU A 268 0.91 -24.92 43.87
C GLU A 268 -0.58 -25.04 43.55
N SER A 269 -1.08 -26.27 43.58
CA SER A 269 -2.51 -26.60 43.48
C SER A 269 -3.20 -26.33 44.82
N ILE A 270 -4.12 -25.36 44.84
CA ILE A 270 -5.02 -25.13 45.97
C ILE A 270 -6.27 -25.98 45.77
N LYS A 271 -6.58 -26.84 46.75
CA LYS A 271 -7.87 -27.54 46.84
C LYS A 271 -8.97 -26.55 47.23
N VAL A 272 -9.87 -26.26 46.30
CA VAL A 272 -11.09 -25.50 46.57
C VAL A 272 -12.25 -26.47 46.80
N LYS A 273 -12.95 -26.32 47.93
CA LYS A 273 -14.13 -27.12 48.27
C LYS A 273 -15.39 -26.35 47.90
N LEU A 274 -16.16 -26.87 46.94
CA LEU A 274 -17.38 -26.23 46.48
C LEU A 274 -18.57 -26.58 47.40
N PRO A 275 -19.65 -25.75 47.44
CA PRO A 275 -20.82 -25.97 48.31
C PRO A 275 -21.57 -27.30 48.07
N ASN A 276 -21.32 -27.96 46.95
CA ASN A 276 -21.83 -29.28 46.57
C ASN A 276 -20.88 -30.45 46.94
N GLY A 277 -19.87 -30.20 47.78
CA GLY A 277 -19.09 -31.24 48.47
C GLY A 277 -17.94 -31.86 47.68
N LYS A 278 -17.72 -31.48 46.41
CA LYS A 278 -16.56 -31.93 45.62
C LYS A 278 -15.35 -31.00 45.81
N GLU A 279 -14.16 -31.60 45.73
CA GLU A 279 -12.87 -30.91 45.72
C GLU A 279 -12.41 -30.67 44.28
N LEU A 280 -11.74 -29.55 44.04
CA LEU A 280 -11.21 -29.15 42.74
C LEU A 280 -9.82 -28.53 42.95
N ASP A 281 -8.81 -29.04 42.25
CA ASP A 281 -7.45 -28.50 42.27
C ASP A 281 -7.36 -27.29 41.32
N ALA A 282 -7.04 -26.12 41.88
CA ALA A 282 -6.91 -24.87 41.13
C ALA A 282 -5.49 -24.30 41.29
N TYR A 283 -4.88 -23.88 40.17
CA TYR A 283 -3.55 -23.26 40.18
C TYR A 283 -3.61 -21.77 40.54
N ARG A 284 -2.68 -21.30 41.39
CA ARG A 284 -2.46 -19.86 41.62
C ARG A 284 -1.98 -19.18 40.33
N GLY A 285 -2.90 -18.53 39.62
CA GLY A 285 -2.61 -17.77 38.40
C GLY A 285 -3.85 -17.27 37.69
N GLY A 286 -4.96 -18.02 37.78
CA GLY A 286 -6.16 -17.76 36.98
C GLY A 286 -6.10 -18.44 35.61
N ILE A 287 -7.21 -18.34 34.87
CA ILE A 287 -7.34 -18.79 33.48
C ILE A 287 -6.83 -17.73 32.50
#